data_AF-A0A3C0GF69-F1
#
_entry.id   AF-A0A3C0GF69-F1
#
_cell.length_a   1.000
_cell.length_b   1.000
_cell.length_c   1.000
_cell.angle_alpha   90.00
_cell.angle_beta   90.00
_cell.angle_gamma   90.00
#
_symmetry.space_group_name_H-M   'P 1'
#
loop_
_entity.id
_entity.type
_entity.pdbx_description
1 polymer ?
#
loop_
_entity_poly.entity_id
_entity_poly.type
_entity_poly.pdbx_seq_one_letter_code
_entity_poly.pdbx_strand_id
1 'polypeptide(L)'
;MLIRLTEVHHNTTLTTKSEYTLREVFVNPEHVVMIREEMRMKSLHESGHLPNNLDAAHRFTKLTINRGHTGTEIVVVGAPDIIEQTLNNNKQLLRG
;
A
#
# COMPACT_ATOMS: atom_id res chain seq x y z
N MET A 1 3.02 8.20 15.35
CA MET A 1 3.97 7.12 15.04
C MET A 1 3.83 6.77 13.56
N LEU A 2 4.91 6.56 12.81
CA LEU A 2 4.81 6.14 11.41
C LEU A 2 4.80 4.61 11.31
N ILE A 3 4.03 4.07 10.36
CA ILE A 3 3.93 2.63 10.11
C ILE A 3 4.57 2.31 8.77
N ARG A 4 5.46 1.32 8.76
CA ARG A 4 6.14 0.84 7.55
C ARG A 4 5.21 -0.11 6.78
N LEU A 5 5.00 0.18 5.50
CA LEU A 5 4.24 -0.64 4.55
C LEU A 5 5.07 -0.85 3.28
N THR A 6 4.66 -1.81 2.45
CA THR A 6 5.25 -2.05 1.12
C THR A 6 4.32 -1.48 0.06
N GLU A 7 4.74 -0.42 -0.61
CA GLU A 7 4.02 0.22 -1.70
C GLU A 7 4.33 -0.46 -3.04
N VAL A 8 3.29 -0.67 -3.85
CA VAL A 8 3.40 -0.97 -5.27
C VAL A 8 3.47 0.36 -6.01
N HIS A 9 4.67 0.73 -6.45
CA HIS A 9 4.93 1.98 -7.15
C HIS A 9 4.91 1.76 -8.67
N HIS A 10 4.14 2.57 -9.38
CA HIS A 10 4.14 2.57 -10.83
C HIS A 10 5.19 3.55 -11.36
N ASN A 11 6.27 3.03 -11.93
CA ASN A 11 7.29 3.88 -12.53
C ASN A 11 6.78 4.43 -13.87
N THR A 12 6.42 5.72 -13.88
CA THR A 12 5.86 6.40 -15.06
C THR A 12 6.94 7.17 -15.82
N THR A 13 8.16 6.63 -15.88
CA THR A 13 9.22 7.21 -16.72
C THR A 13 8.86 7.05 -18.20
N LEU A 14 9.21 8.04 -19.03
CA LEU A 14 8.93 8.15 -20.48
C LEU A 14 9.45 6.99 -21.36
N THR A 15 10.01 5.94 -20.76
CA THR A 15 10.42 4.71 -21.43
C THR A 15 9.22 3.80 -21.61
N THR A 16 9.07 3.19 -22.80
CA THR A 16 7.93 2.39 -23.28
C THR A 16 7.59 1.13 -22.46
N LYS A 17 8.21 0.92 -21.30
CA LYS A 17 8.02 -0.22 -20.43
C LYS A 17 7.52 0.29 -19.08
N SER A 18 6.21 0.20 -18.86
CA SER A 18 5.58 0.49 -17.57
C SER A 18 6.00 -0.60 -16.58
N GLU A 19 7.00 -0.28 -15.75
CA GLU A 19 7.51 -1.21 -14.74
C GLU A 19 6.93 -0.87 -13.36
N TYR A 20 6.36 -1.88 -12.71
CA TYR A 20 5.94 -1.78 -11.32
C TYR A 20 7.10 -2.18 -10.42
N THR A 21 7.38 -1.37 -9.41
CA THR A 21 8.42 -1.63 -8.43
C THR A 21 7.81 -1.70 -7.03
N LEU A 22 8.47 -2.43 -6.14
CA LEU A 22 8.13 -2.44 -4.72
C LEU A 22 9.07 -1.49 -4.00
N ARG A 23 8.52 -0.66 -3.12
CA ARG A 23 9.31 0.18 -2.24
C ARG A 23 8.71 0.24 -0.85
N GLU A 24 9.55 0.54 0.13
CA GLU A 24 9.08 0.79 1.48
C GLU A 24 8.49 2.21 1.57
N VAL A 25 7.36 2.33 2.26
CA VAL A 25 6.72 3.61 2.56
C VAL A 25 6.36 3.67 4.03
N PHE A 26 6.46 4.88 4.61
CA PHE A 26 6.09 5.14 5.99
C PHE A 26 4.86 6.03 6.01
N VAL A 27 3.75 5.52 6.55
CA VAL A 27 2.45 6.20 6.54
C VAL A 27 2.11 6.65 7.95
N ASN A 28 1.57 7.87 8.11
CA ASN A 28 0.95 8.31 9.35
C ASN A 28 -0.50 7.79 9.39
N PRO A 29 -0.86 6.86 10.30
CA PRO A 29 -2.22 6.33 10.39
C PRO A 29 -3.28 7.39 10.65
N GLU A 30 -2.94 8.47 11.36
CA GLU A 30 -3.87 9.57 11.69
C GLU A 30 -4.40 10.31 10.45
N HIS A 31 -3.70 10.18 9.32
CA HIS A 31 -4.05 10.85 8.07
C HIS A 31 -4.63 9.88 7.03
N VAL A 32 -4.77 8.59 7.34
CA VAL A 32 -5.44 7.62 6.47
C VAL A 32 -6.95 7.80 6.63
N VAL A 33 -7.63 8.20 5.56
CA VAL A 33 -9.07 8.49 5.58
C VAL A 33 -9.90 7.40 4.90
N MET A 34 -9.29 6.55 4.09
CA MET A 34 -9.97 5.43 3.44
C MET A 34 -9.02 4.26 3.19
N ILE A 35 -9.53 3.06 3.40
CA ILE A 35 -8.90 1.79 3.08
C ILE A 35 -9.85 1.04 2.15
N ARG A 36 -9.40 0.67 0.96
CA ARG A 36 -10.18 -0.14 0.02
C ARG A 36 -9.31 -1.17 -0.68
N GLU A 37 -9.91 -2.27 -1.11
CA GLU A 37 -9.21 -3.24 -1.95
C GLU A 37 -8.90 -2.66 -3.34
N GLU A 38 -7.73 -3.01 -3.89
CA GLU A 38 -7.32 -2.66 -5.25
C GLU A 38 -7.23 -3.91 -6.12
N MET A 39 -8.36 -4.29 -6.72
CA MET A 39 -8.48 -5.50 -7.55
C MET A 39 -7.64 -5.41 -8.84
N ARG A 40 -7.38 -4.20 -9.37
CA ARG A 40 -6.61 -4.06 -10.61
C ARG A 40 -5.18 -4.56 -10.44
N MET A 41 -4.58 -4.37 -9.26
CA MET A 41 -3.25 -4.90 -8.96
C MET A 41 -3.21 -6.42 -8.89
N LYS A 42 -4.31 -7.06 -8.47
CA LYS A 42 -4.41 -8.52 -8.50
C LYS A 42 -4.34 -9.04 -9.94
N SER A 43 -5.16 -8.51 -10.85
CA SER A 43 -5.14 -8.93 -12.26
C SER A 43 -3.80 -8.63 -12.94
N LEU A 44 -3.17 -7.51 -12.56
CA LEU A 44 -1.85 -7.16 -13.05
C LEU A 44 -0.76 -8.11 -12.54
N HIS A 45 -0.90 -8.61 -11.32
CA HIS A 45 0.01 -9.60 -10.76
C HIS A 45 -0.13 -10.94 -11.50
N GLU A 46 -1.36 -11.40 -11.68
CA GLU A 46 -1.68 -12.65 -12.40
C GLU A 46 -1.16 -12.63 -13.84
N SER A 47 -1.06 -11.45 -14.46
CA SER A 47 -0.51 -11.26 -15.81
C SER A 47 1.02 -11.10 -15.85
N GLY A 48 1.73 -11.19 -14.72
CA GLY A 48 3.20 -11.16 -14.65
C GLY A 48 3.83 -9.77 -14.77
N HIS A 49 3.07 -8.69 -14.58
CA HIS A 49 3.58 -7.31 -14.67
C HIS A 49 4.08 -6.76 -13.33
N LEU A 50 3.87 -7.50 -12.23
CA LEU A 50 4.43 -7.21 -10.92
C LEU A 50 5.70 -8.05 -10.69
N PRO A 51 6.66 -7.56 -9.89
CA PRO A 51 7.90 -8.28 -9.64
C PRO A 51 7.65 -9.65 -8.99
N ASN A 52 8.35 -10.67 -9.49
CA ASN A 52 8.17 -12.10 -9.20
C ASN A 52 8.32 -12.53 -7.73
N ASN A 53 8.66 -11.61 -6.83
CA ASN A 53 8.86 -11.89 -5.41
C ASN A 53 7.57 -11.77 -4.59
N LEU A 54 6.43 -11.52 -5.23
CA LEU A 54 5.11 -11.56 -4.58
C LEU A 54 4.45 -12.92 -4.84
N ASP A 55 3.87 -13.51 -3.81
CA ASP A 55 2.96 -14.64 -3.94
C ASP A 55 1.67 -14.21 -4.66
N ALA A 56 1.19 -15.02 -5.61
CA ALA A 56 -0.04 -14.78 -6.37
C ALA A 56 -1.28 -14.61 -5.47
N ALA A 57 -1.23 -15.15 -4.25
CA ALA A 57 -2.29 -15.00 -3.25
C ALA A 57 -2.33 -13.60 -2.57
N HIS A 58 -1.36 -12.72 -2.84
CA HIS A 58 -1.36 -11.40 -2.22
C HIS A 58 -2.54 -10.53 -2.68
N ARG A 59 -3.20 -9.93 -1.69
CA ARG A 59 -4.19 -8.87 -1.88
C ARG A 59 -3.50 -7.51 -1.82
N PHE A 60 -4.12 -6.53 -2.45
CA PHE A 60 -3.62 -5.17 -2.51
C PHE A 60 -4.66 -4.22 -1.96
N THR A 61 -4.19 -3.21 -1.24
CA THR A 61 -5.03 -2.21 -0.60
C THR A 61 -4.65 -0.84 -1.10
N LYS A 62 -5.63 -0.05 -1.54
CA LYS A 62 -5.44 1.37 -1.80
C LYS A 62 -5.76 2.16 -0.54
N LEU A 63 -4.78 2.96 -0.13
CA LEU A 63 -4.90 3.92 0.95
C LEU A 63 -5.13 5.31 0.38
N THR A 64 -6.12 6.00 0.90
CA THR A 64 -6.28 7.44 0.66
C THR A 64 -5.78 8.19 1.89
N ILE A 65 -4.77 9.01 1.68
CA ILE A 65 -4.10 9.79 2.72
C ILE A 65 -4.46 11.25 2.51
N ASN A 66 -4.98 11.90 3.55
CA ASN A 66 -5.27 13.32 3.53
C ASN A 66 -3.98 14.12 3.75
N ARG A 67 -3.63 14.99 2.80
CA ARG A 67 -2.50 15.94 2.89
C ARG A 67 -3.01 17.39 2.86
N GLY A 68 -4.10 17.68 3.57
CA GLY A 68 -4.70 19.01 3.65
C GLY A 68 -5.69 19.26 2.53
N HIS A 69 -5.28 20.00 1.48
CA HIS A 69 -6.16 20.37 0.36
C HIS A 69 -6.23 19.33 -0.76
N THR A 70 -5.31 18.36 -0.78
CA THR A 70 -5.30 17.27 -1.76
C THR A 70 -5.13 15.92 -1.07
N GLY A 71 -5.87 14.93 -1.54
CA GLY A 71 -5.66 13.53 -1.15
C GLY A 71 -4.55 12.92 -2.00
N THR A 72 -3.71 12.10 -1.38
CA THR A 72 -2.77 11.22 -2.09
C THR A 72 -3.29 9.79 -1.98
N GLU A 73 -3.33 9.07 -3.09
CA GLU A 73 -3.62 7.64 -3.09
C GLU A 73 -2.34 6.84 -3.31
N ILE A 74 -2.14 5.79 -2.51
CA ILE A 74 -1.07 4.81 -2.72
C ILE A 74 -1.65 3.39 -2.68
N VAL A 75 -1.00 2.45 -3.34
CA VAL A 75 -1.37 1.04 -3.28
C VAL A 75 -0.30 0.28 -2.51
N VAL A 76 -0.71 -0.46 -1.48
CA VAL A 76 0.16 -1.25 -0.64
C VAL A 76 -0.16 -2.74 -0.74
N VAL A 77 0.84 -3.57 -0.49
CA VAL A 77 0.69 -5.03 -0.41
C VAL A 77 0.07 -5.40 0.93
N GLY A 78 -1.03 -6.13 0.90
CA GLY A 78 -1.77 -6.57 2.08
C GLY A 78 -3.29 -6.50 1.87
N ALA A 79 -4.00 -7.39 2.56
CA ALA A 79 -5.46 -7.38 2.60
C ALA A 79 -5.99 -6.18 3.41
N PRO A 80 -7.13 -5.58 3.03
CA PRO A 80 -7.65 -4.37 3.69
C PRO A 80 -7.83 -4.53 5.20
N ASP A 81 -8.30 -5.71 5.65
CA ASP A 81 -8.49 -6.05 7.05
C ASP A 81 -7.17 -6.09 7.85
N ILE A 82 -6.12 -6.68 7.27
CA ILE A 82 -4.78 -6.70 7.88
C ILE A 82 -4.16 -5.30 7.93
N ILE A 83 -4.34 -4.51 6.87
CA ILE A 83 -3.82 -3.14 6.81
C ILE A 83 -4.55 -2.26 7.82
N GLU A 84 -5.87 -2.38 7.93
CA GLU A 84 -6.68 -1.68 8.94
C GLU A 84 -6.22 -2.01 10.36
N GLN A 85 -6.05 -3.31 10.65
CA GLN A 85 -5.57 -3.75 11.97
C GLN A 85 -4.16 -3.23 12.26
N THR A 86 -3.28 -3.22 11.26
CA THR A 86 -1.91 -2.70 11.38
C THR A 86 -1.92 -1.21 11.68
N LEU A 87 -2.75 -0.44 10.96
CA LEU A 87 -2.90 1.00 11.15
C LEU A 87 -3.49 1.37 12.51
N ASN A 88 -4.40 0.53 13.03
CA ASN A 88 -5.05 0.71 14.32
C ASN A 88 -4.24 0.18 15.51
N ASN A 89 -3.09 -0.49 15.29
CA ASN A 89 -2.30 -1.10 16.36
C ASN A 89 -1.52 -0.05 17.16
N ASN A 90 -2.24 0.76 17.93
CA ASN A 90 -1.69 1.59 19.00
C ASN A 90 -1.25 0.69 20.15
N LYS A 91 -0.09 0.05 20.01
CA LYS A 91 0.62 -0.51 21.17
C LYS A 91 0.98 0.64 22.10
N GLN A 92 0.07 1.01 23.00
CA GLN A 92 0.45 1.66 24.24
C GLN A 92 1.45 0.70 24.90
N LEU A 93 2.73 1.05 24.83
CA LEU A 93 3.74 0.40 25.64
C LEU A 93 3.24 0.53 27.09
N LEU A 94 2.88 -0.59 27.71
CA LEU A 94 2.59 -0.65 29.13
C LEU A 94 3.82 -0.09 29.84
N ARG A 95 3.68 1.12 30.40
CA ARG A 95 4.71 1.69 31.25
C ARG A 95 4.70 0.86 32.54
N GLY A 96 5.67 -0.05 32.65
CA GLY A 96 6.04 -0.67 33.91
C GLY A 96 6.78 0.31 34.81
#